data_AF-A0A356L4H0-F1
#
_entry.id   AF-A0A356L4H0-F1
#
_cell.length_a   1.000
_cell.length_b   1.000
_cell.length_c   1.000
_cell.angle_alpha   90.00
_cell.angle_beta   90.00
_cell.angle_gamma   90.00
#
_symmetry.space_group_name_H-M   'P 1'
#
loop_
_entity.id
_entity.type
_entity.pdbx_description
1 polymer ?
#
loop_
_entity_poly.entity_id
_entity_poly.type
_entity_poly.pdbx_seq_one_letter_code
_entity_poly.pdbx_strand_id
1 'polypeptide(L)' 'MKIAIISAMTQETDFLITKLNHPTMRRNNGYLFYEGFYAGHELVVVQGGV' A
#
# COMPACT_ATOMS: atom_id res chain seq x y z
N MET A 1 -15.53 -0.19 1.37
CA MET A 1 -14.91 1.13 1.20
C MET A 1 -13.44 0.92 0.89
N LYS A 2 -12.90 1.58 -0.14
CA LYS A 2 -11.50 1.45 -0.57
C LYS A 2 -10.75 2.72 -0.18
N ILE A 3 -9.61 2.58 0.50
CA ILE A 3 -8.82 3.69 1.05
C ILE A 3 -7.45 3.70 0.38
N ALA A 4 -7.06 4.85 -0.19
CA ALA A 4 -5.72 5.05 -0.74
C ALA A 4 -4.82 5.74 0.28
N ILE A 5 -3.60 5.22 0.44
CA ILE A 5 -2.56 5.75 1.33
C ILE A 5 -1.31 6.00 0.47
N ILE A 6 -0.82 7.24 0.51
CA ILE A 6 0.32 7.69 -0.29
C ILE A 6 1.44 8.05 0.67
N SER A 7 2.61 7.44 0.49
CA SER A 7 3.83 7.77 1.24
C SER A 7 4.90 8.32 0.32
N ALA A 8 5.78 9.16 0.86
CA ALA A 8 6.96 9.64 0.15
C ALA A 8 8.11 8.65 0.28
N MET A 9 8.30 8.10 1.48
CA MET A 9 9.38 7.16 1.81
C MET A 9 8.82 5.77 2.10
N THR A 10 9.57 4.72 1.75
CA THR A 10 9.12 3.33 1.98
C THR A 10 8.90 3.05 3.47
N GLN A 11 9.81 3.56 4.32
CA GLN A 11 9.80 3.37 5.77
C GLN A 11 8.52 3.88 6.44
N GLU A 12 7.82 4.85 5.85
CA GLU A 12 6.56 5.38 6.37
C GLU A 12 5.41 4.36 6.31
N THR A 13 5.54 3.35 5.44
CA THR A 13 4.43 2.43 5.12
C THR A 13 4.76 0.95 5.19
N ASP A 14 6.04 0.58 5.34
CA ASP A 14 6.45 -0.82 5.45
C ASP A 14 5.72 -1.57 6.59
N PHE A 15 5.49 -0.90 7.73
CA PHE A 15 4.76 -1.48 8.85
C PHE A 15 3.29 -1.78 8.52
N LEU A 16 2.70 -1.05 7.56
CA LEU A 16 1.31 -1.21 7.16
C LEU A 16 1.19 -2.29 6.09
N ILE A 17 2.10 -2.30 5.11
CA ILE A 17 2.14 -3.30 4.05
C ILE A 17 2.28 -4.71 4.63
N THR A 18 3.12 -4.87 5.66
CA THR A 18 3.33 -6.16 6.36
C THR A 18 2.11 -6.65 7.15
N LYS A 19 1.11 -5.78 7.40
CA LYS A 19 -0.13 -6.11 8.12
C LYS A 19 -1.34 -6.33 7.20
N LEU A 20 -1.17 -6.21 5.88
CA LEU A 20 -2.24 -6.45 4.92
C LEU A 20 -2.60 -7.94 4.88
N ASN A 21 -3.89 -8.23 4.92
CA ASN A 21 -4.41 -9.55 4.60
C ASN A 21 -4.57 -9.69 3.08
N HIS A 22 -4.18 -10.85 2.54
CA HIS A 22 -4.19 -11.15 1.10
C HIS A 22 -3.50 -10.06 0.25
N PRO A 23 -2.24 -9.69 0.56
CA PRO A 23 -1.56 -8.63 -0.15
C PRO A 23 -1.32 -9.00 -1.61
N THR A 24 -1.58 -8.06 -2.50
CA THR A 24 -1.18 -8.11 -3.90
C THR A 24 -0.32 -6.90 -4.22
N MET A 25 0.67 -7.09 -5.09
CA MET A 25 1.54 -6.00 -5.54
C MET A 25 1.30 -5.76 -7.02
N ARG A 26 1.14 -4.50 -7.39
CA ARG A 26 1.02 -4.05 -8.78
C ARG A 26 2.01 -2.94 -9.03
N ARG A 27 2.66 -2.99 -10.20
CA ARG A 27 3.52 -1.90 -10.68
C ARG A 27 2.78 -1.11 -11.74
N ASN A 28 2.71 0.21 -11.59
CA ASN A 28 2.10 1.09 -12.58
C ASN A 28 2.80 2.45 -12.58
N ASN A 29 3.10 3.00 -13.76
CA ASN A 29 3.80 4.30 -13.92
C ASN A 29 5.09 4.43 -13.09
N GLY A 30 5.84 3.34 -12.94
CA GLY A 30 7.08 3.32 -12.15
C GLY A 30 6.86 3.11 -10.64
N TYR A 31 5.64 3.29 -10.13
CA TYR A 31 5.31 3.13 -8.72
C TYR A 31 4.88 1.70 -8.38
N LEU A 32 5.06 1.34 -7.10
CA LEU A 32 4.56 0.10 -6.52
C LEU A 32 3.30 0.39 -5.69
N PHE A 33 2.24 -0.34 -6.01
CA PHE A 33 0.97 -0.33 -5.31
C PHE A 33 0.80 -1.66 -4.58
N TYR A 34 0.55 -1.59 -3.28
CA TYR A 34 0.25 -2.73 -2.43
C TYR A 34 -1.23 -2.68 -2.08
N GLU A 35 -2.00 -3.65 -2.55
CA GLU A 35 -3.43 -3.75 -2.28
C GLU A 35 -3.70 -4.91 -1.33
N GLY A 36 -4.64 -4.75 -0.40
CA GLY A 36 -5.03 -5.81 0.52
C GLY A 36 -6.10 -5.35 1.50
N PHE A 37 -6.37 -6.16 2.52
CA PHE A 37 -7.36 -5.84 3.54
C PHE A 37 -6.73 -5.57 4.91
N TYR A 38 -7.14 -4.48 5.55
CA TYR A 38 -6.74 -4.15 6.92
C TYR A 38 -7.92 -3.55 7.68
N ALA A 39 -8.17 -4.05 8.89
CA ALA A 39 -9.28 -3.60 9.75
C ALA A 39 -10.66 -3.59 9.04
N GLY A 40 -10.93 -4.57 8.17
CA GLY A 40 -12.19 -4.65 7.42
C GLY A 40 -12.30 -3.70 6.23
N HIS A 41 -11.25 -2.94 5.92
CA HIS A 41 -11.17 -2.03 4.77
C HIS A 41 -10.23 -2.58 3.71
N GLU A 42 -10.57 -2.34 2.45
CA GLU A 42 -9.67 -2.56 1.33
C GLU A 42 -8.72 -1.34 1.26
N LEU A 43 -7.43 -1.58 1.34
CA LEU A 43 -6.39 -0.57 1.27
C LEU A 43 -5.62 -0.68 -0.05
N VAL A 44 -5.18 0.47 -0.56
CA VAL A 44 -4.14 0.60 -1.58
C VAL A 44 -3.06 1.51 -1.03
N VAL A 45 -1.84 1.00 -0.90
CA VAL A 45 -0.69 1.75 -0.42
C VAL A 45 0.25 1.97 -1.60
N VAL A 46 0.58 3.23 -1.91
CA VAL A 46 1.57 3.57 -2.94
C VAL A 46 2.79 4.23 -2.30
N GLN A 47 3.97 3.73 -2.67
CA GLN A 47 5.25 4.28 -2.25
C GLN A 47 5.75 5.23 -3.34
N GLY A 48 5.78 6.53 -3.02
CA GLY A 48 6.09 7.63 -3.93
C GLY A 48 7.57 7.80 -4.27
N GLY A 49 8.47 7.21 -3.49
CA GLY A 49 9.91 7.16 -3.76
C GLY A 49 10.55 8.53 -3.91
N VAL A 50 10.88 9.17 -2.77
CA VAL A 50 11.97 10.16 -2.70
C VAL A 50 13.30 9.43 -2.62
#